data_AF-A0A819JC27-F1
#
_entry.id   AF-A0A819JC27-F1
#
_cell.length_a   1.000
_cell.length_b   1.000
_cell.length_c   1.000
_cell.angle_alpha   90.00
_cell.angle_beta   90.00
_cell.angle_gamma   90.00
#
_symmetry.space_group_name_H-M   'P 1'
#
loop_
_entity.id
_entity.type
_entity.pdbx_description
1 polymer ?
#
loop_
_entity_poly.entity_id
_entity_poly.type
_entity_poly.pdbx_seq_one_letter_code
_entity_poly.pdbx_strand_id
1 'polypeptide(L)'
;MFQLDNGKYIVIVGLLNNLNYLLDFLKQQQQNLNVKNDSIEKYSGLSYEFINKHPLLKTLIDWYLLIDEDDRICDDKHRLLKEFINAIIYNLTKPINHFRYSDSIKDFALSLYILGGKLTYEFVRLNLPGSLPNLTMLHSLISNSNLKISEAEFRFDELQNKFKNLNFQYAFGSEGMTSVIKKIKYDSITNTFVGFPTTLAHGIPIKEHYKTDSFDILKLWFSSIEKSSLLNVHMIQPLQSSSQNVIPSPFLLAAYGTNTTTTADDILQRW
;
A
#
# COMPACT_ATOMS: atom_id res chain seq x y z
N MET A 1 -7.03 1.54 -10.80
CA MET A 1 -6.80 2.57 -11.83
C MET A 1 -7.48 2.07 -13.09
N PHE A 2 -8.60 2.68 -13.50
CA PHE A 2 -9.30 2.29 -14.72
C PHE A 2 -8.88 3.25 -15.84
N GLN A 3 -8.26 2.70 -16.88
CA GLN A 3 -7.91 3.41 -18.10
C GLN A 3 -9.09 3.28 -19.06
N LEU A 4 -9.61 4.40 -19.56
CA LEU A 4 -10.58 4.39 -20.64
C LEU A 4 -9.89 4.26 -22.00
N ASP A 5 -10.62 3.81 -23.01
CA ASP A 5 -10.15 3.55 -24.38
C ASP A 5 -9.52 4.76 -25.09
N ASN A 6 -9.72 5.97 -24.57
CA ASN A 6 -9.11 7.21 -25.06
C ASN A 6 -7.81 7.60 -24.32
N GLY A 7 -7.26 6.70 -23.48
CA GLY A 7 -6.04 6.94 -22.72
C GLY A 7 -6.21 7.89 -21.53
N LYS A 8 -7.44 8.32 -21.20
CA LYS A 8 -7.72 9.12 -19.99
C LYS A 8 -8.07 8.20 -18.82
N TYR A 9 -7.53 8.55 -17.66
CA TYR A 9 -7.81 7.85 -16.40
C TYR A 9 -9.00 8.51 -15.69
N ILE A 10 -9.99 7.73 -15.27
CA ILE A 10 -10.98 8.20 -14.30
C ILE A 10 -10.39 7.99 -12.91
N VAL A 11 -10.17 9.09 -12.20
CA VAL A 11 -9.81 9.07 -10.78
C VAL A 11 -11.03 9.50 -9.98
N ILE A 12 -11.30 8.77 -8.88
CA ILE A 12 -12.43 9.03 -7.98
C ILE A 12 -12.33 10.46 -7.43
N VAL A 13 -13.35 11.26 -7.73
CA VAL A 13 -13.37 12.73 -7.68
C VAL A 13 -13.15 13.30 -6.27
N GLY A 14 -13.42 12.54 -5.19
CA GLY A 14 -13.30 13.02 -3.81
C GLY A 14 -11.87 13.06 -3.25
N LEU A 15 -10.98 12.14 -3.67
CA LEU A 15 -9.60 12.03 -3.18
C LEU A 15 -8.61 12.90 -3.96
N LEU A 16 -8.93 13.18 -5.23
CA LEU A 16 -8.22 14.17 -6.04
C LEU A 16 -8.20 15.53 -5.34
N ASN A 17 -9.30 15.90 -4.67
CA ASN A 17 -9.46 17.25 -4.15
C ASN A 17 -8.44 17.57 -3.06
N ASN A 18 -8.17 16.69 -2.09
CA ASN A 18 -7.24 17.00 -1.00
C ASN A 18 -5.77 16.92 -1.41
N LEU A 19 -5.42 15.96 -2.28
CA LEU A 19 -4.06 15.78 -2.75
C LEU A 19 -3.71 16.81 -3.83
N ASN A 20 -4.66 17.18 -4.70
CA ASN A 20 -4.51 18.35 -5.55
C ASN A 20 -4.53 19.64 -4.76
N TYR A 21 -5.31 19.78 -3.68
CA TYR A 21 -5.22 20.96 -2.80
C TYR A 21 -3.83 21.08 -2.21
N LEU A 22 -3.27 19.98 -1.71
CA LEU A 22 -1.91 19.96 -1.20
C LEU A 22 -0.91 20.28 -2.32
N LEU A 23 -1.03 19.68 -3.50
CA LEU A 23 -0.13 19.94 -4.62
C LEU A 23 -0.26 21.36 -5.19
N ASP A 24 -1.47 21.91 -5.26
CA ASP A 24 -1.75 23.27 -5.73
C ASP A 24 -1.34 24.29 -4.69
N PHE A 25 -1.53 24.00 -3.39
CA PHE A 25 -0.95 24.77 -2.29
C PHE A 25 0.57 24.77 -2.38
N LEU A 26 1.21 23.61 -2.55
CA LEU A 26 2.66 23.49 -2.68
C LEU A 26 3.18 24.21 -3.93
N LYS A 27 2.46 24.15 -5.07
CA LYS A 27 2.80 24.87 -6.31
C LYS A 27 2.60 26.37 -6.19
N GLN A 28 1.52 26.82 -5.54
CA GLN A 28 1.28 28.24 -5.26
C GLN A 28 2.35 28.80 -4.33
N GLN A 29 2.74 28.07 -3.28
CA GLN A 29 3.84 28.46 -2.41
C GLN A 29 5.18 28.49 -3.16
N GLN A 30 5.41 27.57 -4.10
CA GLN A 30 6.58 27.58 -4.98
C GLN A 30 6.62 28.80 -5.93
N GLN A 31 5.47 29.24 -6.43
CA GLN A 31 5.35 30.43 -7.29
C GLN A 31 5.45 31.75 -6.51
N ASN A 32 5.07 31.75 -5.23
CA ASN A 32 5.14 32.92 -4.35
C ASN A 32 6.54 33.20 -3.78
N LEU A 33 7.52 32.30 -3.98
CA LEU A 33 8.87 32.36 -3.40
C LEU A 33 9.84 33.37 -4.08
N ASN A 34 9.34 34.40 -4.75
CA ASN A 34 10.19 35.47 -5.31
C ASN A 34 10.26 36.75 -4.48
N VAL A 35 9.66 36.82 -3.28
CA VAL A 35 9.76 38.05 -2.47
C VAL A 35 9.86 37.75 -0.97
N LYS A 36 10.98 38.25 -0.41
CA LYS A 36 11.33 38.51 1.00
C LYS A 36 11.86 37.36 1.86
N ASN A 37 13.18 37.44 2.08
CA ASN A 37 13.87 36.96 3.27
C ASN A 37 13.61 37.91 4.43
N ASP A 38 13.16 37.39 5.57
CA ASP A 38 13.43 37.99 6.87
C ASP A 38 13.78 36.91 7.89
N SER A 39 14.72 37.26 8.76
CA SER A 39 15.45 36.40 9.69
C SER A 39 14.83 36.41 11.08
N ILE A 40 14.51 35.24 11.64
CA ILE A 40 14.41 35.02 13.09
C ILE A 40 14.98 33.64 13.44
N GLU A 41 15.88 33.60 14.43
CA GLU A 41 16.39 32.39 15.07
C GLU A 41 15.24 31.68 15.84
N LYS A 42 14.71 30.58 15.30
CA LYS A 42 13.71 29.73 15.98
C LYS A 42 14.12 28.25 16.11
N TYR A 43 15.34 27.86 15.72
CA TYR A 43 15.73 26.45 15.63
C TYR A 43 16.99 26.15 16.45
N SER A 44 16.83 25.67 17.68
CA SER A 44 17.95 25.34 18.59
C SER A 44 18.68 24.03 18.26
N GLY A 45 18.22 23.26 17.25
CA GLY A 45 18.78 21.94 16.91
C GLY A 45 19.10 21.69 15.44
N LEU A 46 18.81 22.64 14.54
CA LEU A 46 18.96 22.45 13.08
C LEU A 46 19.67 23.65 12.47
N SER A 47 20.69 23.40 11.64
CA SER A 47 21.43 24.51 11.02
C SER A 47 20.50 25.31 10.10
N TYR A 48 20.49 26.62 10.29
CA TYR A 48 19.70 27.58 9.50
C TYR A 48 19.95 27.43 7.99
N GLU A 49 21.19 27.11 7.60
CA GLU A 49 21.60 26.88 6.22
C GLU A 49 20.90 25.66 5.58
N PHE A 50 20.70 24.59 6.37
CA PHE A 50 19.98 23.40 5.92
C PHE A 50 18.48 23.66 5.74
N ILE A 51 17.84 24.35 6.69
CA ILE A 51 16.40 24.65 6.62
C ILE A 51 16.10 25.53 5.41
N ASN A 52 16.93 26.54 5.13
CA ASN A 52 16.76 27.41 3.96
C ASN A 52 17.01 26.69 2.62
N LYS A 53 17.79 25.59 2.61
CA LYS A 53 18.00 24.75 1.43
C LYS A 53 16.75 23.93 1.06
N HIS A 54 15.82 23.74 2.00
CA HIS A 54 14.60 22.96 1.82
C HIS A 54 13.35 23.83 2.12
N PRO A 55 12.87 24.64 1.16
CA PRO A 55 11.79 25.61 1.38
C PRO A 55 10.51 24.99 1.93
N LEU A 56 10.14 23.80 1.47
CA LEU A 56 8.95 23.08 1.95
C LEU A 56 9.07 22.61 3.39
N LEU A 57 10.29 22.21 3.80
CA LEU A 57 10.58 21.86 5.18
C LEU A 57 10.43 23.09 6.08
N LYS A 58 10.97 24.23 5.65
CA LYS A 58 10.85 25.50 6.36
C LYS A 58 9.38 25.91 6.55
N THR A 59 8.58 25.92 5.48
CA THR A 59 7.15 26.26 5.55
C THR A 59 6.37 25.32 6.49
N LEU A 60 6.68 24.03 6.47
CA LEU A 60 6.01 23.04 7.32
C LEU A 60 6.36 23.22 8.80
N ILE A 61 7.62 23.53 9.11
CA ILE A 61 8.05 23.84 10.48
C ILE A 61 7.45 25.16 10.96
N ASP A 62 7.45 26.20 10.12
CA ASP A 62 6.91 27.53 10.47
C ASP A 62 5.41 27.46 10.76
N TRP A 63 4.66 26.71 9.94
CA TRP A 63 3.23 26.46 10.16
C TRP A 63 2.97 25.72 11.49
N TYR A 64 3.83 24.78 11.86
CA TYR A 64 3.71 24.04 13.11
C TYR A 64 3.98 24.90 14.34
N LEU A 65 5.05 25.71 14.31
CA LEU A 65 5.38 26.62 15.40
C LEU A 65 4.29 27.67 15.62
N LEU A 66 3.58 28.09 14.56
CA LEU A 66 2.42 28.97 14.67
C LEU A 66 1.21 28.30 15.33
N ILE A 67 1.07 26.98 15.22
CA ILE A 67 -0.06 26.22 15.79
C ILE A 67 0.17 25.83 17.24
N ASP A 68 1.43 25.61 17.64
CA ASP A 68 1.81 25.26 19.01
C ASP A 68 1.69 26.48 19.96
N GLU A 69 1.86 27.70 19.47
CA GLU A 69 1.72 28.94 20.25
C GLU A 69 0.26 29.27 20.64
N ASP A 70 -0.75 28.65 20.02
CA ASP A 70 -2.16 28.99 20.18
C ASP A 70 -2.94 28.13 21.21
N ASP A 71 -2.28 27.17 21.89
CA ASP A 71 -2.69 26.42 23.11
C ASP A 71 -4.15 25.86 23.19
N ARG A 72 -4.92 25.88 22.08
CA ARG A 72 -6.38 25.59 22.07
C ARG A 72 -6.82 24.53 21.08
N ILE A 73 -5.90 23.81 20.44
CA ILE A 73 -6.26 22.81 19.43
C ILE A 73 -6.13 21.41 20.02
N CYS A 74 -7.29 20.88 20.43
CA CYS A 74 -7.55 19.51 20.85
C CYS A 74 -6.59 18.47 20.22
N ASP A 75 -5.89 17.75 21.10
CA ASP A 75 -4.61 17.06 20.88
C ASP A 75 -4.60 15.96 19.81
N ASP A 76 -5.76 15.47 19.37
CA ASP A 76 -5.84 14.31 18.46
C ASP A 76 -5.88 14.66 16.96
N LYS A 77 -6.42 15.82 16.56
CA LYS A 77 -6.67 16.12 15.12
C LYS A 77 -5.40 16.25 14.28
N HIS A 78 -4.29 16.63 14.92
CA HIS A 78 -3.01 16.82 14.25
C HIS A 78 -1.94 15.84 14.77
N ARG A 79 -2.35 14.76 15.45
CA ARG A 79 -1.40 13.81 16.09
C ARG A 79 -0.38 13.25 15.10
N LEU A 80 -0.84 12.78 13.94
CA LEU A 80 0.07 12.26 12.90
C LEU A 80 1.03 13.36 12.40
N LEU A 81 0.55 14.58 12.25
CA LEU A 81 1.35 15.70 11.76
C LEU A 81 2.39 16.14 12.81
N LYS A 82 2.00 16.20 14.10
CA LYS A 82 2.90 16.38 15.24
C LYS A 82 4.00 15.32 15.24
N GLU A 83 3.62 14.03 15.15
CA GLU A 83 4.57 12.92 15.07
C GLU A 83 5.50 13.04 13.86
N PHE A 84 4.96 13.40 12.70
CA PHE A 84 5.71 13.55 11.45
C PHE A 84 6.77 14.65 11.57
N ILE A 85 6.39 15.80 12.12
CA ILE A 85 7.30 16.94 12.32
C ILE A 85 8.36 16.62 13.36
N ASN A 86 7.96 16.03 14.49
CA ASN A 86 8.90 15.59 15.52
C ASN A 86 9.90 14.57 14.99
N ALA A 87 9.46 13.64 14.14
CA ALA A 87 10.35 12.67 13.49
C ALA A 87 11.33 13.35 12.53
N ILE A 88 10.89 14.34 11.76
CA ILE A 88 11.78 15.13 10.89
C ILE A 88 12.84 15.82 11.73
N ILE A 89 12.43 16.59 12.75
CA ILE A 89 13.34 17.34 13.62
C ILE A 89 14.34 16.37 14.26
N TYR A 90 13.85 15.29 14.86
CA TYR A 90 14.69 14.27 15.48
C TYR A 90 15.68 13.66 14.49
N ASN A 91 15.22 13.21 13.33
CA ASN A 91 16.06 12.53 12.35
C ASN A 91 17.12 13.46 11.78
N LEU A 92 16.78 14.72 11.52
CA LEU A 92 17.74 15.69 11.00
C LEU A 92 18.85 16.05 11.99
N THR A 93 18.68 15.78 13.30
CA THR A 93 19.79 15.87 14.28
C THR A 93 20.72 14.66 14.27
N LYS A 94 20.42 13.62 13.48
CA LYS A 94 21.14 12.34 13.44
C LYS A 94 21.78 12.10 12.07
N PRO A 95 22.81 11.25 11.99
CA PRO A 95 23.31 10.74 10.72
C PRO A 95 22.21 9.99 9.97
N ILE A 96 22.20 10.05 8.64
CA ILE A 96 21.19 9.45 7.75
C ILE A 96 20.92 7.98 8.05
N ASN A 97 21.94 7.22 8.44
CA ASN A 97 21.83 5.79 8.75
C ASN A 97 21.11 5.48 10.07
N HIS A 98 20.79 6.50 10.87
CA HIS A 98 20.18 6.37 12.19
C HIS A 98 18.76 6.95 12.25
N PHE A 99 18.17 7.27 11.10
CA PHE A 99 16.79 7.75 11.05
C PHE A 99 15.85 6.69 11.63
N ARG A 100 14.93 7.14 12.49
CA ARG A 100 13.91 6.30 13.12
C ARG A 100 12.53 6.86 12.82
N TYR A 101 11.56 5.96 12.71
CA TYR A 101 10.19 6.28 12.34
C TYR A 101 9.23 5.53 13.26
N SER A 102 8.19 6.21 13.74
CA SER A 102 7.07 5.59 14.45
C SER A 102 6.28 4.69 13.50
N ASP A 103 5.48 3.77 14.04
CA ASP A 103 4.65 2.90 13.22
C ASP A 103 3.60 3.69 12.42
N SER A 104 3.05 4.77 12.99
CA SER A 104 2.14 5.65 12.25
C SER A 104 2.80 6.32 11.04
N ILE A 105 4.07 6.70 11.12
CA ILE A 105 4.82 7.24 9.98
C ILE A 105 5.11 6.15 8.95
N LYS A 106 5.43 4.92 9.41
CA LYS A 106 5.61 3.77 8.50
C LYS A 106 4.32 3.45 7.75
N ASP A 107 3.18 3.44 8.42
CA ASP A 107 1.86 3.19 7.84
C ASP A 107 1.48 4.28 6.84
N PHE A 108 1.75 5.55 7.19
CA PHE A 108 1.60 6.67 6.28
C PHE A 108 2.51 6.54 5.05
N ALA A 109 3.77 6.17 5.24
CA ALA A 109 4.74 5.96 4.17
C ALA A 109 4.31 4.84 3.22
N LEU A 110 3.82 3.72 3.76
CA LEU A 110 3.28 2.60 2.98
C LEU A 110 2.05 3.04 2.18
N SER A 111 1.12 3.76 2.83
CA SER A 111 -0.09 4.27 2.18
C SER A 111 0.24 5.24 1.04
N LEU A 112 1.17 6.17 1.28
CA LEU A 112 1.64 7.12 0.26
C LEU A 112 2.29 6.39 -0.93
N TYR A 113 3.10 5.37 -0.66
CA TYR A 113 3.75 4.59 -1.72
C TYR A 113 2.76 3.74 -2.53
N ILE A 114 1.82 3.06 -1.86
CA ILE A 114 0.84 2.19 -2.51
C ILE A 114 -0.18 3.01 -3.30
N LEU A 115 -0.70 4.09 -2.72
CA LEU A 115 -1.76 4.90 -3.33
C LEU A 115 -1.22 5.97 -4.27
N GLY A 116 -0.15 6.66 -3.87
CA GLY A 116 0.48 7.73 -4.64
C GLY A 116 1.53 7.24 -5.64
N GLY A 117 2.03 6.01 -5.49
CA GLY A 117 3.08 5.45 -6.34
C GLY A 117 4.48 5.91 -5.98
N LYS A 118 5.48 5.22 -6.56
CA LYS A 118 6.92 5.45 -6.29
C LYS A 118 7.36 6.90 -6.53
N LEU A 119 6.88 7.54 -7.60
CA LEU A 119 7.31 8.90 -7.96
C LEU A 119 6.82 9.93 -6.93
N THR A 120 5.56 9.84 -6.52
CA THR A 120 4.98 10.71 -5.48
C THR A 120 5.70 10.52 -4.16
N TYR A 121 5.96 9.25 -3.79
CA TYR A 121 6.68 8.92 -2.58
C TYR A 121 8.10 9.52 -2.56
N GLU A 122 8.88 9.29 -3.63
CA GLU A 122 10.24 9.83 -3.74
C GLU A 122 10.25 11.35 -3.80
N PHE A 123 9.27 11.97 -4.45
CA PHE A 123 9.14 13.43 -4.47
C PHE A 123 9.01 13.98 -3.05
N VAL A 124 8.11 13.44 -2.22
CA VAL A 124 7.95 13.87 -0.83
C VAL A 124 9.22 13.60 -0.02
N ARG A 125 9.78 12.39 -0.13
CA ARG A 125 10.99 11.97 0.62
C ARG A 125 12.21 12.84 0.33
N LEU A 126 12.42 13.23 -0.93
CA LEU A 126 13.56 14.04 -1.34
C LEU A 126 13.38 15.53 -0.99
N ASN A 127 12.14 16.03 -1.00
CA ASN A 127 11.86 17.43 -0.65
C ASN A 127 11.71 17.67 0.87
N LEU A 128 11.42 16.63 1.64
CA LEU A 128 11.36 16.65 3.10
C LEU A 128 12.34 15.62 3.69
N PRO A 129 13.65 15.92 3.75
CA PRO A 129 14.62 14.97 4.27
C PRO A 129 14.33 14.57 5.72
N GLY A 130 14.53 13.30 6.06
CA GLY A 130 14.25 12.77 7.40
C GLY A 130 12.77 12.49 7.69
N SER A 131 11.86 12.82 6.77
CA SER A 131 10.41 12.66 6.96
C SER A 131 9.88 11.25 6.71
N LEU A 132 10.43 10.57 5.70
CA LEU A 132 9.96 9.27 5.24
C LEU A 132 11.11 8.27 5.16
N PRO A 133 10.84 6.98 5.43
CA PRO A 133 11.81 5.90 5.22
C PRO A 133 12.42 5.90 3.82
N ASN A 134 13.59 5.31 3.66
CA ASN A 134 14.11 5.03 2.32
C ASN A 134 13.39 3.82 1.69
N LEU A 135 13.53 3.65 0.37
CA LEU A 135 12.88 2.56 -0.37
C LEU A 135 13.29 1.17 0.14
N THR A 136 14.54 0.99 0.58
CA THR A 136 14.99 -0.31 1.11
C THR A 136 14.24 -0.69 2.38
N MET A 137 14.10 0.25 3.31
CA MET A 137 13.30 0.07 4.52
C MET A 137 11.83 -0.15 4.17
N LEU A 138 11.28 0.60 3.22
CA LEU A 138 9.90 0.45 2.77
C LEU A 138 9.64 -0.93 2.16
N HIS A 139 10.54 -1.41 1.29
CA HIS A 139 10.46 -2.75 0.74
C HIS A 139 10.58 -3.82 1.83
N SER A 140 11.46 -3.64 2.81
CA SER A 140 11.53 -4.53 3.97
C SER A 140 10.22 -4.54 4.77
N LEU A 141 9.57 -3.39 4.97
CA LEU A 141 8.26 -3.32 5.64
C LEU A 141 7.19 -4.08 4.86
N ILE A 142 7.16 -3.94 3.54
CA ILE A 142 6.24 -4.68 2.67
C ILE A 142 6.52 -6.18 2.74
N SER A 143 7.78 -6.58 2.59
CA SER A 143 8.18 -7.99 2.60
C SER A 143 7.97 -8.67 3.95
N ASN A 144 8.15 -7.94 5.05
CA ASN A 144 7.95 -8.45 6.41
C ASN A 144 6.50 -8.35 6.87
N SER A 145 5.61 -7.74 6.08
CA SER A 145 4.20 -7.73 6.41
C SER A 145 3.62 -9.14 6.26
N ASN A 146 2.78 -9.57 7.21
CA ASN A 146 2.02 -10.84 7.14
C ASN A 146 0.94 -10.81 6.04
N LEU A 147 1.11 -9.97 5.00
CA LEU A 147 0.18 -9.72 3.91
C LEU A 147 0.59 -10.44 2.63
N LYS A 148 1.63 -11.29 2.67
CA LYS A 148 1.96 -12.12 1.50
C LYS A 148 0.79 -13.04 1.21
N ILE A 149 0.25 -12.94 0.00
CA ILE A 149 -0.81 -13.79 -0.50
C ILE A 149 -0.15 -14.93 -1.28
N SER A 150 -0.47 -16.17 -0.94
CA SER A 150 -0.07 -17.34 -1.71
C SER A 150 -1.12 -17.66 -2.77
N GLU A 151 -0.68 -18.15 -3.92
CA GLU A 151 -1.59 -18.68 -4.95
C GLU A 151 -2.36 -19.89 -4.40
N ALA A 152 -3.66 -19.98 -4.73
CA ALA A 152 -4.52 -21.11 -4.38
C ALA A 152 -4.73 -21.36 -2.88
N GLU A 153 -4.37 -20.40 -2.02
CA GLU A 153 -4.62 -20.48 -0.58
C GLU A 153 -5.89 -19.72 -0.20
N PHE A 154 -6.83 -20.43 0.43
CA PHE A 154 -8.01 -19.83 1.04
C PHE A 154 -7.72 -19.37 2.47
N ARG A 155 -7.84 -18.06 2.70
CA ARG A 155 -7.45 -17.38 3.94
C ARG A 155 -8.61 -17.26 4.93
N PHE A 156 -9.26 -18.38 5.23
CA PHE A 156 -10.45 -18.40 6.11
C PHE A 156 -10.12 -18.02 7.56
N ASP A 157 -8.95 -18.39 8.06
CA ASP A 157 -8.54 -18.07 9.43
C ASP A 157 -8.32 -16.56 9.59
N GLU A 158 -7.65 -15.91 8.63
CA GLU A 158 -7.47 -14.46 8.67
C GLU A 158 -8.78 -13.71 8.44
N LEU A 159 -9.67 -14.25 7.60
CA LEU A 159 -11.02 -13.71 7.44
C LEU A 159 -11.77 -13.77 8.79
N GLN A 160 -11.75 -14.92 9.47
CA GLN A 160 -12.42 -15.09 10.76
C GLN A 160 -11.85 -14.15 11.82
N ASN A 161 -10.52 -14.02 11.88
CA ASN A 161 -9.85 -13.10 12.80
C ASN A 161 -10.21 -11.64 12.50
N LYS A 162 -10.26 -11.24 11.22
CA LYS A 162 -10.71 -9.91 10.81
C LYS A 162 -12.14 -9.63 11.25
N PHE A 163 -13.04 -10.61 11.10
CA PHE A 163 -14.45 -10.48 11.46
C PHE A 163 -14.63 -10.37 12.98
N LYS A 164 -13.91 -11.19 13.75
CA LYS A 164 -13.89 -11.11 15.23
C LYS A 164 -13.38 -9.75 15.71
N ASN A 165 -12.24 -9.30 15.19
CA ASN A 165 -11.59 -8.05 15.63
C ASN A 165 -12.43 -6.81 15.33
N LEU A 166 -13.13 -6.79 14.19
CA LEU A 166 -13.95 -5.67 13.76
C LEU A 166 -15.43 -5.86 14.11
N ASN A 167 -15.78 -6.97 14.77
CA ASN A 167 -17.15 -7.37 15.13
C ASN A 167 -18.11 -7.41 13.93
N PHE A 168 -17.64 -7.85 12.76
CA PHE A 168 -18.49 -8.08 11.59
C PHE A 168 -19.22 -9.42 11.71
N GLN A 169 -20.52 -9.43 11.39
CA GLN A 169 -21.34 -10.63 11.40
C GLN A 169 -21.66 -11.15 9.99
N TYR A 170 -21.80 -10.24 9.02
CA TYR A 170 -22.26 -10.56 7.68
C TYR A 170 -21.32 -9.99 6.63
N ALA A 171 -21.28 -10.65 5.47
CA ALA A 171 -20.47 -10.26 4.33
C ALA A 171 -21.12 -10.70 3.02
N PHE A 172 -20.76 -10.03 1.94
CA PHE A 172 -20.99 -10.54 0.60
C PHE A 172 -19.72 -11.21 0.08
N GLY A 173 -19.87 -12.39 -0.48
CA GLY A 173 -18.82 -13.04 -1.28
C GLY A 173 -19.03 -12.77 -2.76
N SER A 174 -17.95 -12.53 -3.47
CA SER A 174 -17.95 -12.51 -4.93
C SER A 174 -16.79 -13.34 -5.47
N GLU A 175 -17.07 -14.04 -6.56
CA GLU A 175 -16.09 -14.74 -7.38
C GLU A 175 -16.06 -14.07 -8.74
N GLY A 176 -14.87 -13.82 -9.27
CA GLY A 176 -14.71 -13.20 -10.57
C GLY A 176 -13.37 -13.53 -11.21
N MET A 177 -13.33 -13.53 -12.53
CA MET A 177 -12.13 -13.81 -13.31
C MET A 177 -11.65 -12.53 -13.98
N THR A 178 -10.32 -12.35 -14.00
CA THR A 178 -9.69 -11.23 -14.71
C THR A 178 -8.53 -11.72 -15.55
N SER A 179 -8.32 -11.12 -16.72
CA SER A 179 -7.18 -11.45 -17.58
C SER A 179 -5.87 -11.01 -16.96
N VAL A 180 -4.84 -11.85 -17.09
CA VAL A 180 -3.50 -11.56 -16.58
C VAL A 180 -2.44 -11.72 -17.66
N ILE A 181 -1.31 -11.03 -17.47
CA ILE A 181 -0.13 -11.22 -18.31
C ILE A 181 0.42 -12.62 -18.05
N LYS A 182 0.42 -13.47 -19.09
CA LYS A 182 0.93 -14.84 -19.06
C LYS A 182 2.42 -14.87 -18.67
N LYS A 183 2.71 -15.05 -17.39
CA LYS A 183 4.07 -15.11 -16.86
C LYS A 183 4.17 -16.16 -15.76
N ILE A 184 5.20 -16.99 -15.85
CA ILE A 184 5.58 -17.92 -14.78
C ILE A 184 6.59 -17.20 -13.88
N LYS A 185 6.41 -17.31 -12.57
CA LYS A 185 7.34 -16.82 -11.56
C LYS A 185 7.66 -17.94 -10.58
N TYR A 186 8.93 -18.02 -10.19
CA TYR A 186 9.36 -18.89 -9.10
C TYR A 186 9.20 -18.16 -7.77
N ASP A 187 8.59 -18.83 -6.79
CA ASP A 187 8.54 -18.41 -5.40
C ASP A 187 9.54 -19.24 -4.60
N SER A 188 10.65 -18.61 -4.19
CA SER A 188 11.71 -19.27 -3.45
C SER A 188 11.33 -19.63 -2.02
N ILE A 189 10.27 -19.03 -1.46
CA ILE A 189 9.85 -19.30 -0.08
C ILE A 189 9.15 -20.66 0.00
N THR A 190 8.26 -20.92 -0.95
CA THR A 190 7.46 -22.16 -1.02
C THR A 190 8.09 -23.21 -1.94
N ASN A 191 9.15 -22.86 -2.66
CA ASN A 191 9.77 -23.65 -3.72
C ASN A 191 8.75 -24.05 -4.81
N THR A 192 7.94 -23.09 -5.26
CA THR A 192 6.86 -23.35 -6.22
C THR A 192 6.89 -22.41 -7.43
N PHE A 193 6.24 -22.85 -8.51
CA PHE A 193 6.06 -22.06 -9.72
C PHE A 193 4.63 -21.54 -9.81
N VAL A 194 4.47 -20.22 -9.86
CA VAL A 194 3.20 -19.50 -9.95
C VAL A 194 2.95 -19.06 -11.38
N GLY A 195 1.69 -19.11 -11.84
CA GLY A 195 1.28 -18.62 -13.16
C GLY A 195 0.93 -19.71 -14.19
N PHE A 196 0.93 -20.98 -13.76
CA PHE A 196 0.24 -22.06 -14.47
C PHE A 196 -1.23 -22.16 -13.99
N PRO A 197 -2.15 -22.72 -14.80
CA PRO A 197 -3.51 -23.01 -14.35
C PRO A 197 -3.49 -23.98 -13.16
N THR A 198 -4.11 -23.60 -12.05
CA THR A 198 -4.16 -24.42 -10.85
C THR A 198 -5.22 -25.50 -11.01
N THR A 199 -4.86 -26.75 -10.72
CA THR A 199 -5.80 -27.88 -10.68
C THR A 199 -6.76 -27.76 -9.51
N LEU A 200 -8.02 -28.13 -9.73
CA LEU A 200 -9.06 -28.15 -8.71
C LEU A 200 -9.28 -29.57 -8.19
N ALA A 201 -9.52 -29.71 -6.89
CA ALA A 201 -10.02 -30.91 -6.24
C ALA A 201 -11.32 -30.55 -5.50
N HIS A 202 -12.43 -31.13 -5.94
CA HIS A 202 -13.78 -30.79 -5.47
C HIS A 202 -14.07 -29.29 -5.53
N GLY A 203 -13.74 -28.65 -6.65
CA GLY A 203 -13.91 -27.20 -6.80
C GLY A 203 -12.88 -26.32 -6.09
N ILE A 204 -12.07 -26.87 -5.19
CA ILE A 204 -11.06 -26.12 -4.42
C ILE A 204 -9.69 -26.22 -5.12
N PRO A 205 -8.98 -25.10 -5.35
CA PRO A 205 -7.67 -25.13 -5.97
C PRO A 205 -6.65 -25.82 -5.06
N ILE A 206 -5.79 -26.65 -5.65
CA ILE A 206 -4.75 -27.37 -4.91
C ILE A 206 -3.57 -26.42 -4.67
N LYS A 207 -3.35 -26.06 -3.40
CA LYS A 207 -2.22 -25.24 -2.96
C LYS A 207 -0.89 -25.89 -3.36
N GLU A 208 0.07 -25.07 -3.81
CA GLU A 208 1.44 -25.49 -4.13
C GLU A 208 1.53 -26.65 -5.16
N HIS A 209 0.55 -26.77 -6.07
CA HIS A 209 0.51 -27.87 -7.04
C HIS A 209 1.78 -28.00 -7.88
N TYR A 210 2.35 -26.88 -8.33
CA TYR A 210 3.56 -26.82 -9.14
C TYR A 210 4.82 -26.71 -8.27
N LYS A 211 5.03 -27.72 -7.42
CA LYS A 211 6.21 -27.90 -6.58
C LYS A 211 6.99 -29.12 -7.03
N THR A 212 8.27 -28.95 -7.34
CA THR A 212 9.13 -30.07 -7.72
C THR A 212 10.60 -29.75 -7.52
N ASP A 213 11.38 -30.77 -7.18
CA ASP A 213 12.84 -30.72 -7.16
C ASP A 213 13.45 -31.37 -8.41
N SER A 214 12.62 -31.88 -9.34
CA SER A 214 13.07 -32.55 -10.57
C SER A 214 13.07 -31.61 -11.77
N PHE A 215 14.24 -31.49 -12.41
CA PHE A 215 14.39 -30.73 -13.65
C PHE A 215 13.56 -31.30 -14.79
N ASP A 216 13.39 -32.62 -14.86
CA ASP A 216 12.61 -33.26 -15.94
C ASP A 216 11.12 -32.92 -15.84
N ILE A 217 10.58 -32.91 -14.62
CA ILE A 217 9.20 -32.49 -14.36
C ILE A 217 9.02 -31.01 -14.72
N LEU A 218 9.98 -30.16 -14.32
CA LEU A 218 9.96 -28.75 -14.66
C LEU A 218 10.00 -28.54 -16.19
N LYS A 219 10.90 -29.24 -16.89
CA LYS A 219 11.00 -29.18 -18.35
C LYS A 219 9.69 -29.62 -19.01
N LEU A 220 9.06 -30.67 -18.49
CA LEU A 220 7.75 -31.13 -18.94
C LEU A 220 6.72 -30.01 -18.81
N TRP A 221 6.53 -29.43 -17.62
CA TRP A 221 5.55 -28.36 -17.39
C TRP A 221 5.70 -27.18 -18.34
N PHE A 222 6.93 -26.68 -18.53
CA PHE A 222 7.19 -25.55 -19.41
C PHE A 222 6.97 -25.86 -20.90
N SER A 223 7.01 -27.14 -21.29
CA SER A 223 6.77 -27.58 -22.66
C SER A 223 5.31 -27.97 -22.94
N SER A 224 4.59 -28.46 -21.93
CA SER A 224 3.28 -29.10 -22.11
C SER A 224 2.11 -28.34 -21.50
N ILE A 225 2.33 -27.45 -20.53
CA ILE A 225 1.27 -26.73 -19.83
C ILE A 225 1.21 -25.29 -20.34
N GLU A 226 0.03 -24.88 -20.79
CA GLU A 226 -0.20 -23.50 -21.17
C GLU A 226 -0.18 -22.60 -19.92
N LYS A 227 0.45 -21.43 -20.03
CA LYS A 227 0.44 -20.41 -18.97
C LYS A 227 -0.97 -19.90 -18.73
N SER A 228 -1.27 -19.62 -17.47
CA SER A 228 -2.57 -19.07 -17.07
C SER A 228 -2.86 -17.75 -17.76
N SER A 229 -3.99 -17.66 -18.45
CA SER A 229 -4.49 -16.43 -19.08
C SER A 229 -5.40 -15.63 -18.15
N LEU A 230 -6.02 -16.30 -17.17
CA LEU A 230 -6.96 -15.72 -16.23
C LEU A 230 -6.49 -15.91 -14.79
N LEU A 231 -6.92 -15.02 -13.93
CA LEU A 231 -6.82 -15.13 -12.48
C LEU A 231 -8.24 -15.17 -11.93
N ASN A 232 -8.62 -16.27 -11.28
CA ASN A 232 -9.84 -16.32 -10.51
C ASN A 232 -9.59 -15.67 -9.14
N VAL A 233 -10.52 -14.84 -8.69
CA VAL A 233 -10.38 -14.00 -7.50
C VAL A 233 -11.65 -14.15 -6.65
N HIS A 234 -11.46 -14.52 -5.40
CA HIS A 234 -12.51 -14.60 -4.39
C HIS A 234 -12.39 -13.43 -3.43
N MET A 235 -13.38 -12.54 -3.43
CA MET A 235 -13.41 -11.35 -2.58
C MET A 235 -14.55 -11.47 -1.57
N ILE A 236 -14.31 -10.98 -0.35
CA ILE A 236 -15.30 -10.87 0.71
C ILE A 236 -15.43 -9.41 1.09
N GLN A 237 -16.63 -8.84 0.97
CA GLN A 237 -16.95 -7.49 1.40
C GLN A 237 -17.75 -7.57 2.70
N PRO A 238 -17.17 -7.20 3.86
CA PRO A 238 -17.93 -7.12 5.11
C PRO A 238 -19.03 -6.07 5.01
N LEU A 239 -20.15 -6.33 5.65
CA LEU A 239 -21.27 -5.39 5.76
C LEU A 239 -21.09 -4.51 6.99
N GLN A 240 -21.24 -3.20 6.80
CA GLN A 240 -21.19 -2.25 7.91
C GLN A 240 -22.44 -2.40 8.78
N SER A 241 -22.24 -2.60 10.08
CA SER A 241 -23.32 -2.46 11.06
C SER A 241 -23.51 -0.99 11.43
N SER A 242 -24.74 -0.58 11.73
CA SER A 242 -25.06 0.77 12.24
C SER A 242 -24.30 1.15 13.52
N SER A 243 -23.74 0.16 14.22
CA SER A 243 -22.95 0.32 15.45
C SER A 243 -21.46 0.59 15.22
N GLN A 244 -20.98 0.59 13.97
CA GLN A 244 -19.55 0.64 13.64
C GLN A 244 -19.17 1.92 12.87
N ASN A 245 -18.22 2.66 13.44
CA ASN A 245 -17.56 3.81 12.79
C ASN A 245 -16.39 3.41 11.88
N VAL A 246 -16.23 2.11 11.57
CA VAL A 246 -15.15 1.59 10.72
C VAL A 246 -15.72 1.32 9.33
N ILE A 247 -15.07 1.88 8.31
CA ILE A 247 -15.40 1.59 6.91
C ILE A 247 -14.89 0.18 6.57
N PRO A 248 -15.77 -0.78 6.20
CA PRO A 248 -15.34 -2.14 5.91
C PRO A 248 -14.52 -2.20 4.63
N SER A 249 -13.29 -2.72 4.73
CA SER A 249 -12.45 -2.96 3.55
C SER A 249 -12.67 -4.36 2.97
N PRO A 250 -12.73 -4.50 1.63
CA PRO A 250 -12.76 -5.80 0.98
C PRO A 250 -11.58 -6.67 1.44
N PHE A 251 -11.81 -7.97 1.52
CA PHE A 251 -10.80 -8.97 1.87
C PHE A 251 -10.64 -9.94 0.70
N LEU A 252 -9.40 -10.08 0.21
CA LEU A 252 -9.07 -11.11 -0.77
C LEU A 252 -8.96 -12.46 -0.05
N LEU A 253 -9.93 -13.33 -0.29
CA LEU A 253 -9.99 -14.66 0.33
C LEU A 253 -9.02 -15.63 -0.34
N ALA A 254 -9.01 -15.67 -1.67
CA ALA A 254 -8.15 -16.54 -2.46
C ALA A 254 -7.99 -15.99 -3.88
N ALA A 255 -6.88 -16.30 -4.54
CA ALA A 255 -6.71 -16.09 -5.96
C ALA A 255 -5.83 -17.19 -6.58
N TYR A 256 -6.15 -17.62 -7.81
CA TYR A 256 -5.40 -18.65 -8.52
C TYR A 256 -5.52 -18.56 -10.03
N GLY A 257 -4.47 -18.98 -10.74
CA GLY A 257 -4.46 -19.06 -12.20
C GLY A 257 -5.43 -20.12 -12.73
N THR A 258 -6.08 -19.85 -13.86
CA THR A 258 -6.96 -20.77 -14.57
C THR A 258 -6.99 -20.47 -16.08
N ASN A 259 -7.42 -21.45 -16.86
CA ASN A 259 -7.51 -21.43 -18.32
C ASN A 259 -8.94 -21.76 -18.81
N THR A 260 -9.99 -21.31 -18.08
CA THR A 260 -11.43 -21.49 -18.40
C THR A 260 -11.96 -22.92 -18.35
N THR A 261 -11.19 -23.89 -17.87
CA THR A 261 -11.63 -25.29 -17.76
C THR A 261 -12.48 -25.58 -16.53
N THR A 262 -12.75 -24.58 -15.68
CA THR A 262 -13.60 -24.73 -14.49
C THR A 262 -15.02 -25.09 -14.90
N THR A 263 -15.54 -26.19 -14.37
CA THR A 263 -16.89 -26.67 -14.69
C THR A 263 -17.94 -26.11 -13.73
N ALA A 264 -19.22 -26.26 -14.08
CA ALA A 264 -20.31 -25.93 -13.15
C ALA A 264 -20.28 -26.80 -11.88
N ASP A 265 -19.88 -28.06 -11.99
CA ASP A 265 -19.74 -28.97 -10.86
C ASP A 265 -18.63 -28.51 -9.90
N ASP A 266 -17.50 -28.02 -10.43
CA ASP A 266 -16.43 -27.42 -9.62
C ASP A 266 -16.92 -26.19 -8.84
N ILE A 267 -17.85 -25.42 -9.39
CA ILE A 267 -18.43 -24.26 -8.69
C ILE A 267 -19.38 -24.74 -7.59
N LEU A 268 -20.24 -25.71 -7.89
CA LEU A 268 -21.21 -26.25 -6.92
C LEU A 268 -20.55 -26.97 -5.75
N GLN A 269 -19.43 -27.65 -5.96
CA GLN A 269 -18.73 -28.36 -4.88
C GLN A 269 -17.94 -27.43 -3.96
N ARG A 270 -17.66 -26.20 -4.40
CA ARG A 270 -16.90 -25.20 -3.64
C ARG A 270 -17.74 -24.47 -2.59
N TRP A 271 -19.02 -24.24 -2.87
CA TRP A 271 -19.94 -23.40 -2.08
C TRP A 271 -20.97 -24.25 -1.33
#